data_AF-A0A087D5P2-F1
#
_entry.id   AF-A0A087D5P2-F1
#
_cell.length_a   1.000
_cell.length_b   1.000
_cell.length_c   1.000
_cell.angle_alpha   90.00
_cell.angle_beta   90.00
_cell.angle_gamma   90.00
#
_symmetry.space_group_name_H-M   'P 1'
#
loop_
_entity.id
_entity.type
_entity.pdbx_description
1 polymer ?
#
loop_
_entity_poly.entity_id
_entity_poly.type
_entity_poly.pdbx_seq_one_letter_code
_entity_poly.pdbx_strand_id
1 'polypeptide(L)'
;MADSETRLAGVCLDRADGSGWEWLDLPVSDSELESFLHDRLGIDARLDEQGRLPAGVECRISDFDREGLLKTLGFNDLEHESITDVNLMCRAFQYQARVYGDGSLDPVVERVWALLAFDHPGDEPSAYEVANYAMQLGGIPYSRYGLVPEQERLCGSPDEKYGLEVISASGLTAALDTKLAESDLMLSGYVDVERLGSECAMNDNVETLESGYYMKNLEPDVDPGRYSRAELRGLLDDRSRQRDAPTPDRGMDLPEYWRESFEREDYPLAREVLAHDGSLLDLDTMMAIARVLGSCDWDFYEYADGEYSGDLLELCESTPIEASQELGYLHDCYLAARESHAACDPADPTNLAGAATTGDPATR
;
A
#
# COMPACT_ATOMS: atom_id res chain seq x y z
N MET A 1 11.67 32.36 -0.68
CA MET A 1 10.51 31.67 -1.24
C MET A 1 11.00 30.29 -1.63
N ALA A 2 11.10 29.39 -0.66
CA ALA A 2 11.42 27.99 -0.90
C ALA A 2 10.11 27.24 -1.09
N ASP A 3 10.09 26.31 -2.04
CA ASP A 3 8.93 25.53 -2.47
C ASP A 3 8.14 24.92 -1.31
N SER A 4 6.85 25.26 -1.26
CA SER A 4 5.87 24.67 -0.36
C SER A 4 5.37 23.29 -0.83
N GLU A 5 5.91 22.74 -1.93
CA GLU A 5 5.43 21.47 -2.53
C GLU A 5 6.03 20.21 -1.89
N THR A 6 6.92 20.34 -0.89
CA THR A 6 7.66 19.19 -0.31
C THR A 6 7.54 19.02 1.20
N ARG A 7 6.85 19.93 1.90
CA ARG A 7 6.73 19.92 3.37
C ARG A 7 5.54 19.07 3.81
N LEU A 8 5.80 18.10 4.69
CA LEU A 8 4.78 17.23 5.29
C LEU A 8 4.51 17.55 6.77
N ALA A 9 5.52 18.00 7.49
CA ALA A 9 5.42 18.41 8.89
C ALA A 9 6.41 19.52 9.20
N GLY A 10 6.08 20.41 10.14
CA GLY A 10 7.01 21.37 10.72
C GLY A 10 7.19 21.08 12.20
N VAL A 11 8.44 21.06 12.67
CA VAL A 11 8.75 20.78 14.08
C VAL A 11 9.74 21.80 14.63
N CYS A 12 9.54 22.21 15.88
CA CYS A 12 10.45 23.06 16.62
C CYS A 12 11.37 22.19 17.48
N LEU A 13 12.68 22.37 17.31
CA LEU A 13 13.71 21.64 18.02
C LEU A 13 14.38 22.55 19.04
N ASP A 14 14.35 22.13 20.29
CA ASP A 14 15.09 22.76 21.39
C ASP A 14 16.35 21.97 21.70
N ARG A 15 17.43 22.69 22.02
CA ARG A 15 18.50 22.10 22.83
C ARG A 15 17.96 21.78 24.22
N ALA A 16 18.29 20.62 24.79
CA ALA A 16 17.78 20.29 26.13
C ALA A 16 18.40 21.15 27.25
N ASP A 17 19.52 21.84 26.98
CA ASP A 17 20.07 22.88 27.84
C ASP A 17 19.27 24.21 27.80
N GLY A 18 18.24 24.30 26.94
CA GLY A 18 17.36 25.45 26.77
C GLY A 18 18.02 26.66 26.12
N SER A 19 19.24 26.53 25.58
CA SER A 19 20.02 27.66 25.08
C SER A 19 19.69 28.09 23.65
N GLY A 20 18.83 27.35 22.94
CA GLY A 20 18.38 27.70 21.59
C GLY A 20 17.26 26.78 21.09
N TRP A 21 16.44 27.32 20.20
CA TRP A 21 15.34 26.63 19.52
C TRP A 21 15.24 27.09 18.07
N GLU A 22 14.91 26.18 17.16
CA GLU A 22 14.72 26.49 15.73
C GLU A 22 13.68 25.57 15.08
N TRP A 23 13.02 26.07 14.04
CA TRP A 23 12.04 25.31 13.25
C TRP A 23 12.67 24.58 12.08
N LEU A 24 12.25 23.34 11.88
CA LEU A 24 12.64 22.46 10.78
C LEU A 24 11.40 21.93 10.07
N ASP A 25 11.39 22.10 8.74
CA ASP A 25 10.39 21.48 7.88
C ASP A 25 10.88 20.11 7.42
N LEU A 26 10.01 19.10 7.52
CA LEU A 26 10.27 17.70 7.20
C LEU A 26 9.46 17.27 5.96
N PRO A 27 9.92 16.26 5.20
CA PRO A 27 11.13 15.47 5.40
C PRO A 27 12.42 16.16 4.93
N VAL A 28 13.55 15.78 5.54
CA VAL A 28 14.91 16.16 5.12
C VAL A 28 15.83 14.94 5.02
N SER A 29 16.89 15.03 4.23
CA SER A 29 17.98 14.04 4.23
C SER A 29 18.75 14.06 5.55
N ASP A 30 19.49 12.98 5.81
CA ASP A 30 20.32 12.90 7.02
C ASP A 30 21.40 13.97 7.06
N SER A 31 22.03 14.25 5.92
CA SER A 31 23.02 15.32 5.81
C SER A 31 22.43 16.70 6.08
N GLU A 32 21.18 16.93 5.68
CA GLU A 32 20.47 18.19 5.97
C GLU A 32 20.10 18.27 7.44
N LEU A 33 19.65 17.17 8.06
CA LEU A 33 19.38 17.13 9.49
C LEU A 33 20.66 17.38 10.30
N GLU A 34 21.76 16.71 9.99
CA GLU A 34 23.07 16.92 10.65
C GLU A 34 23.56 18.36 10.47
N SER A 35 23.46 18.92 9.25
CA SER A 35 23.85 20.29 8.98
C SER A 35 22.96 21.28 9.74
N PHE A 36 21.66 21.03 9.82
CA PHE A 36 20.73 21.85 10.59
C PHE A 36 21.09 21.84 12.08
N LEU A 37 21.33 20.66 12.66
CA LEU A 37 21.73 20.53 14.06
C LEU A 37 23.04 21.27 14.34
N HIS A 38 24.04 21.17 13.46
CA HIS A 38 25.32 21.87 13.61
C HIS A 38 25.18 23.38 13.43
N ASP A 39 24.62 23.84 12.32
CA ASP A 39 24.62 25.25 11.92
C ASP A 39 23.61 26.10 12.69
N ARG A 40 22.44 25.52 13.02
CA ARG A 40 21.33 26.25 13.62
C ARG A 40 21.25 26.07 15.13
N LEU A 41 21.47 24.84 15.60
CA LEU A 41 21.41 24.52 17.02
C LEU A 41 22.79 24.37 17.66
N GLY A 42 23.90 24.41 16.92
CA GLY A 42 25.24 24.26 17.48
C GLY A 42 25.46 22.89 18.15
N ILE A 43 24.75 21.87 17.67
CA ILE A 43 24.86 20.48 18.11
C ILE A 43 25.73 19.74 17.09
N ASP A 44 26.96 19.44 17.46
CA ASP A 44 27.89 18.70 16.60
C ASP A 44 27.71 17.19 16.81
N ALA A 45 26.69 16.64 16.14
CA ALA A 45 26.31 15.23 16.23
C ALA A 45 26.17 14.63 14.83
N ARG A 46 26.57 13.36 14.70
CA ARG A 46 26.32 12.54 13.52
C ARG A 46 25.39 11.41 13.87
N LEU A 47 24.51 11.06 12.94
CA LEU A 47 23.61 9.93 13.12
C LEU A 47 24.41 8.63 13.18
N ASP A 48 23.97 7.70 14.02
CA ASP A 48 24.54 6.36 14.10
C ASP A 48 24.08 5.47 12.92
N GLU A 49 24.51 4.20 12.91
CA GLU A 49 24.13 3.23 11.86
C GLU A 49 22.61 2.99 11.80
N GLN A 50 21.90 3.23 12.90
CA GLN A 50 20.44 3.14 12.99
C GLN A 50 19.75 4.45 12.64
N GLY A 51 20.50 5.50 12.29
CA GLY A 51 19.96 6.82 11.96
C GLY A 51 19.53 7.63 13.17
N ARG A 52 19.97 7.26 14.37
CA ARG A 52 19.60 7.95 15.62
C ARG A 52 20.68 8.94 16.01
N LEU A 53 20.27 9.93 16.80
CA LEU A 53 21.23 10.79 17.47
C LEU A 53 22.01 9.99 18.54
N PRO A 54 23.32 10.21 18.70
CA PRO A 54 24.13 9.53 19.71
C PRO A 54 23.58 9.74 21.11
N ALA A 55 23.74 8.72 21.97
CA ALA A 55 23.34 8.81 23.36
C ALA A 55 24.03 10.01 24.06
N GLY A 56 23.22 10.87 24.70
CA GLY A 56 23.69 12.10 25.35
C GLY A 56 23.64 13.35 24.47
N VAL A 57 23.22 13.24 23.21
CA VAL A 57 22.82 14.39 22.40
C VAL A 57 21.41 14.80 22.80
N GLU A 58 21.33 15.97 23.40
CA GLU A 58 20.14 16.49 24.06
C GLU A 58 19.42 17.46 23.11
N CYS A 59 18.63 16.91 22.18
CA CYS A 59 17.72 17.65 21.29
C CYS A 59 16.32 17.08 21.47
N ARG A 60 15.32 17.94 21.68
CA ARG A 60 13.92 17.55 21.90
C ARG A 60 12.99 18.32 20.97
N ILE A 61 11.87 17.73 20.62
CA ILE A 61 10.79 18.43 19.93
C ILE A 61 10.01 19.20 20.99
N SER A 62 9.99 20.53 20.89
CA SER A 62 9.33 21.41 21.85
C SER A 62 7.97 21.94 21.38
N ASP A 63 7.77 21.97 20.06
CA ASP A 63 6.52 22.34 19.43
C ASP A 63 6.46 21.72 18.03
N PHE A 64 5.27 21.67 17.44
CA PHE A 64 5.09 21.23 16.06
C PHE A 64 3.86 21.87 15.42
N ASP A 65 3.89 21.91 14.10
CA ASP A 65 2.79 22.43 13.31
C ASP A 65 1.58 21.48 13.39
N ARG A 66 0.43 22.01 13.79
CA ARG A 66 -0.82 21.23 13.94
C ARG A 66 -1.62 21.18 12.64
N GLU A 67 -0.90 21.16 11.53
CA GLU A 67 -1.39 21.05 10.16
C GLU A 67 -0.66 19.92 9.43
N GLY A 68 -1.15 19.56 8.25
CA GLY A 68 -0.54 18.51 7.42
C GLY A 68 -0.58 17.12 8.05
N LEU A 69 0.49 16.35 7.82
CA LEU A 69 0.55 14.91 8.09
C LEU A 69 0.29 14.58 9.57
N LEU A 70 0.94 15.29 10.48
CA LEU A 70 0.84 15.04 11.92
C LEU A 70 -0.58 15.21 12.44
N LYS A 71 -1.27 16.26 11.97
CA LYS A 71 -2.67 16.52 12.33
C LYS A 71 -3.59 15.43 11.81
N THR A 72 -3.43 15.05 10.53
CA THR A 72 -4.31 14.06 9.90
C THR A 72 -4.15 12.71 10.59
N LEU A 73 -2.93 12.32 10.97
CA LEU A 73 -2.66 11.08 11.70
C LEU A 73 -3.01 11.15 13.20
N GLY A 74 -3.46 12.29 13.71
CA GLY A 74 -3.94 12.43 15.08
C GLY A 74 -2.84 12.63 16.14
N PHE A 75 -1.63 13.02 15.77
CA PHE A 75 -0.57 13.34 16.75
C PHE A 75 -0.96 14.58 17.57
N ASN A 76 -1.08 14.41 18.87
CA ASN A 76 -1.40 15.47 19.82
C ASN A 76 -0.17 16.00 20.56
N ASP A 77 0.88 15.18 20.67
CA ASP A 77 2.13 15.46 21.35
C ASP A 77 3.29 14.72 20.67
N LEU A 78 4.49 15.30 20.73
CA LEU A 78 5.75 14.75 20.24
C LEU A 78 6.88 14.83 21.29
N GLU A 79 6.58 15.16 22.56
CA GLU A 79 7.58 15.29 23.63
C GLU A 79 8.45 14.02 23.84
N HIS A 80 7.91 12.85 23.50
CA HIS A 80 8.61 11.56 23.62
C HIS A 80 9.13 11.03 22.28
N GLU A 81 8.85 11.72 21.19
CA GLU A 81 9.28 11.33 19.86
C GLU A 81 10.69 11.82 19.54
N SER A 82 11.43 10.98 18.82
CA SER A 82 12.73 11.40 18.29
C SER A 82 12.54 12.13 16.97
N ILE A 83 13.26 13.23 16.76
CA ILE A 83 13.26 13.94 15.47
C ILE A 83 13.63 13.01 14.31
N THR A 84 14.50 12.04 14.56
CA THR A 84 14.91 11.06 13.57
C THR A 84 13.76 10.14 13.16
N ASP A 85 12.87 9.77 14.09
CA ASP A 85 11.71 8.93 13.79
C ASP A 85 10.58 9.73 13.11
N VAL A 86 10.33 10.97 13.54
CA VAL A 86 9.37 11.86 12.86
C VAL A 86 9.82 12.16 11.43
N ASN A 87 11.11 12.41 11.21
CA ASN A 87 11.66 12.58 9.86
C ASN A 87 11.54 11.28 9.05
N LEU A 88 11.85 10.12 9.65
CA LEU A 88 11.73 8.82 8.99
C LEU A 88 10.29 8.54 8.53
N MET A 89 9.31 8.83 9.39
CA MET A 89 7.89 8.75 9.06
C MET A 89 7.55 9.64 7.87
N CYS A 90 7.89 10.93 7.92
CA CYS A 90 7.64 11.84 6.80
C CYS A 90 8.27 11.33 5.49
N ARG A 91 9.50 10.80 5.55
CA ARG A 91 10.17 10.19 4.39
C ARG A 91 9.44 8.95 3.87
N ALA A 92 8.90 8.11 4.76
CA ALA A 92 8.12 6.94 4.38
C ALA A 92 6.83 7.32 3.64
N PHE A 93 6.08 8.29 4.15
CA PHE A 93 4.88 8.80 3.46
C PHE A 93 5.22 9.43 2.11
N GLN A 94 6.27 10.27 2.06
CA GLN A 94 6.71 10.87 0.79
C GLN A 94 7.15 9.81 -0.22
N TYR A 95 7.82 8.75 0.24
CA TYR A 95 8.21 7.63 -0.60
C TYR A 95 7.00 6.90 -1.16
N GLN A 96 6.04 6.55 -0.31
CA GLN A 96 4.86 5.80 -0.71
C GLN A 96 3.92 6.60 -1.61
N ALA A 97 3.77 7.90 -1.39
CA ALA A 97 3.02 8.78 -2.29
C ALA A 97 3.57 8.76 -3.73
N ARG A 98 4.89 8.56 -3.89
CA ARG A 98 5.55 8.44 -5.19
C ARG A 98 5.46 7.04 -5.81
N VAL A 99 5.18 6.02 -5.01
CA VAL A 99 5.14 4.61 -5.44
C VAL A 99 3.71 4.16 -5.72
N TYR A 100 2.78 4.46 -4.81
CA TYR A 100 1.37 4.08 -4.88
C TYR A 100 0.47 5.18 -5.47
N GLY A 101 0.93 6.42 -5.48
CA GLY A 101 0.18 7.55 -6.01
C GLY A 101 0.69 8.02 -7.36
N ASP A 102 -0.13 8.82 -8.02
CA ASP A 102 0.24 9.80 -9.05
C ASP A 102 1.17 10.93 -8.49
N GLY A 103 1.77 10.70 -7.31
CA GLY A 103 2.44 11.70 -6.49
C GLY A 103 1.59 12.22 -5.33
N SER A 104 0.28 11.93 -5.28
CA SER A 104 -0.59 12.38 -4.20
C SER A 104 -0.33 11.66 -2.87
N LEU A 105 -0.33 12.43 -1.78
CA LEU A 105 -0.15 11.95 -0.42
C LEU A 105 -1.47 11.42 0.19
N ASP A 106 -2.61 11.92 -0.29
CA ASP A 106 -3.91 11.72 0.37
C ASP A 106 -4.30 10.24 0.49
N PRO A 107 -4.19 9.38 -0.55
CA PRO A 107 -4.56 7.97 -0.42
C PRO A 107 -3.68 7.20 0.57
N VAL A 108 -2.41 7.57 0.68
CA VAL A 108 -1.47 6.95 1.62
C VAL A 108 -1.80 7.35 3.05
N VAL A 109 -2.04 8.64 3.27
CA VAL A 109 -2.38 9.19 4.59
C VAL A 109 -3.72 8.67 5.07
N GLU A 110 -4.73 8.69 4.21
CA GLU A 110 -6.06 8.20 4.52
C GLU A 110 -6.05 6.72 4.89
N ARG A 111 -5.27 5.89 4.17
CA ARG A 111 -5.14 4.47 4.45
C ARG A 111 -4.51 4.19 5.83
N VAL A 112 -3.39 4.85 6.14
CA VAL A 112 -2.74 4.68 7.45
C VAL A 112 -3.61 5.26 8.56
N TRP A 113 -4.25 6.42 8.33
CA TRP A 113 -5.20 6.99 9.28
C TRP A 113 -6.37 6.05 9.58
N ALA A 114 -6.93 5.39 8.57
CA ALA A 114 -8.04 4.46 8.74
C ALA A 114 -7.65 3.28 9.64
N LEU A 115 -6.47 2.69 9.41
CA LEU A 115 -5.90 1.67 10.29
C LEU A 115 -5.84 2.15 11.74
N LEU A 116 -5.30 3.36 11.97
CA LEU A 116 -5.18 3.92 13.32
C LEU A 116 -6.53 4.21 13.97
N ALA A 117 -7.50 4.69 13.20
CA ALA A 117 -8.81 5.08 13.69
C ALA A 117 -9.70 3.87 14.05
N PHE A 118 -9.60 2.77 13.29
CA PHE A 118 -10.55 1.65 13.39
C PHE A 118 -9.99 0.40 14.06
N ASP A 119 -8.72 0.06 13.83
CA ASP A 119 -8.10 -1.14 14.41
C ASP A 119 -7.25 -0.85 15.65
N HIS A 120 -6.77 0.39 15.78
CA HIS A 120 -6.01 0.85 16.95
C HIS A 120 -6.69 2.00 17.71
N PRO A 121 -8.01 1.92 18.01
CA PRO A 121 -8.73 3.05 18.58
C PRO A 121 -8.22 3.36 19.99
N GLY A 122 -7.53 4.50 20.11
CA GLY A 122 -6.98 5.00 21.38
C GLY A 122 -5.55 4.55 21.67
N ASP A 123 -4.91 3.80 20.78
CA ASP A 123 -3.46 3.63 20.84
C ASP A 123 -2.77 4.90 20.30
N GLU A 124 -1.64 5.27 20.90
CA GLU A 124 -0.79 6.37 20.44
C GLU A 124 0.51 5.77 19.89
N PRO A 125 0.51 5.23 18.65
CA PRO A 125 1.69 4.62 18.08
C PRO A 125 2.78 5.67 17.86
N SER A 126 4.02 5.26 18.08
CA SER A 126 5.17 6.11 17.84
C SER A 126 5.34 6.45 16.36
N ALA A 127 6.01 7.56 16.05
CA ALA A 127 6.28 7.94 14.66
C ALA A 127 7.02 6.83 13.88
N TYR A 128 7.84 6.05 14.58
CA TYR A 128 8.52 4.87 14.04
C TYR A 128 7.57 3.74 13.63
N GLU A 129 6.56 3.44 14.44
CA GLU A 129 5.56 2.40 14.14
C GLU A 129 4.68 2.85 12.98
N VAL A 130 4.29 4.11 12.97
CA VAL A 130 3.55 4.71 11.86
C VAL A 130 4.35 4.69 10.54
N ALA A 131 5.67 4.89 10.59
CA ALA A 131 6.55 4.71 9.43
C ALA A 131 6.53 3.25 8.91
N ASN A 132 6.48 2.26 9.82
CA ASN A 132 6.36 0.85 9.45
C ASN A 132 5.02 0.53 8.80
N TYR A 133 3.90 1.08 9.30
CA TYR A 133 2.59 0.92 8.67
C TYR A 133 2.56 1.54 7.27
N ALA A 134 3.11 2.73 7.10
CA ALA A 134 3.22 3.36 5.79
C ALA A 134 3.99 2.47 4.79
N MET A 135 4.99 1.71 5.22
CA MET A 135 5.73 0.81 4.34
C MET A 135 5.01 -0.52 4.02
N GLN A 136 3.83 -0.75 4.59
CA GLN A 136 3.05 -1.98 4.48
C GLN A 136 1.62 -1.72 3.98
N LEU A 137 1.43 -0.74 3.09
CA LEU A 137 0.09 -0.33 2.62
C LEU A 137 -0.75 -1.47 2.02
N GLY A 138 -0.12 -2.51 1.47
CA GLY A 138 -0.82 -3.68 0.93
C GLY A 138 -1.44 -4.59 1.98
N GLY A 139 -0.96 -4.55 3.23
CA GLY A 139 -1.53 -5.30 4.35
C GLY A 139 -2.65 -4.57 5.09
N ILE A 140 -2.90 -3.30 4.74
CA ILE A 140 -3.99 -2.51 5.33
C ILE A 140 -5.26 -2.77 4.50
N PRO A 141 -6.39 -3.18 5.12
CA PRO A 141 -7.62 -3.58 4.41
C PRO A 141 -8.37 -2.35 3.89
N TYR A 142 -7.81 -1.72 2.88
CA TYR A 142 -8.29 -0.50 2.25
C TYR A 142 -8.25 -0.65 0.74
N SER A 143 -9.34 -0.23 0.10
CA SER A 143 -9.46 -0.22 -1.36
C SER A 143 -9.68 1.21 -1.85
N ARG A 144 -8.99 1.58 -2.93
CA ARG A 144 -9.26 2.82 -3.66
C ARG A 144 -10.55 2.64 -4.46
N TYR A 145 -11.33 3.69 -4.66
CA TYR A 145 -12.44 3.63 -5.59
C TYR A 145 -11.94 3.37 -7.02
N GLY A 146 -12.60 2.48 -7.75
CA GLY A 146 -12.33 2.16 -9.16
C GLY A 146 -13.01 3.12 -10.15
N LEU A 147 -13.20 4.38 -9.77
CA LEU A 147 -13.93 5.37 -10.55
C LEU A 147 -13.03 6.02 -11.60
N VAL A 148 -13.57 6.29 -12.78
CA VAL A 148 -12.83 7.11 -13.76
C VAL A 148 -12.78 8.57 -13.30
N PRO A 149 -11.74 9.35 -13.65
CA PRO A 149 -11.55 10.72 -13.15
C PRO A 149 -12.71 11.69 -13.40
N GLU A 150 -13.55 11.43 -14.41
CA GLU A 150 -14.75 12.22 -14.67
C GLU A 150 -15.86 11.93 -13.66
N GLN A 151 -16.06 10.65 -13.30
CA GLN A 151 -17.02 10.25 -12.26
C GLN A 151 -16.59 10.77 -10.89
N GLU A 152 -15.31 10.62 -10.56
CA GLU A 152 -14.76 11.08 -9.28
C GLU A 152 -14.97 12.59 -9.07
N ARG A 153 -14.82 13.39 -10.13
CA ARG A 153 -15.08 14.85 -10.11
C ARG A 153 -16.55 15.23 -9.93
N LEU A 154 -17.47 14.36 -10.31
CA LEU A 154 -18.91 14.61 -10.24
C LEU A 154 -19.53 14.14 -8.93
N CYS A 155 -18.85 13.24 -8.21
CA CYS A 155 -19.30 12.76 -6.90
C CYS A 155 -19.09 13.83 -5.83
N GLY A 156 -20.12 14.05 -5.01
CA GLY A 156 -20.10 15.03 -3.92
C GLY A 156 -19.71 14.45 -2.56
N SER A 157 -19.71 13.12 -2.39
CA SER A 157 -19.45 12.47 -1.11
C SER A 157 -18.80 11.09 -1.24
N PRO A 158 -18.08 10.63 -0.19
CA PRO A 158 -17.60 9.25 -0.08
C PRO A 158 -18.69 8.19 -0.27
N ASP A 159 -19.87 8.41 0.30
CA ASP A 159 -21.03 7.52 0.17
C ASP A 159 -21.45 7.39 -1.30
N GLU A 160 -21.49 8.48 -2.06
CA GLU A 160 -21.78 8.44 -3.50
C GLU A 160 -20.72 7.67 -4.28
N LYS A 161 -19.43 7.86 -3.98
CA LYS A 161 -18.33 7.13 -4.61
C LYS A 161 -18.44 5.63 -4.35
N TYR A 162 -18.72 5.24 -3.11
CA TYR A 162 -18.93 3.84 -2.76
C TYR A 162 -20.19 3.25 -3.40
N GLY A 163 -21.28 4.02 -3.50
CA GLY A 163 -22.49 3.59 -4.21
C GLY A 163 -22.22 3.28 -5.69
N LEU A 164 -21.40 4.09 -6.37
CA LEU A 164 -20.96 3.81 -7.74
C LEU A 164 -20.07 2.56 -7.83
N GLU A 165 -19.17 2.36 -6.86
CA GLU A 165 -18.36 1.15 -6.74
C GLU A 165 -19.25 -0.10 -6.64
N VAL A 166 -20.26 -0.09 -5.77
CA VAL A 166 -21.22 -1.18 -5.59
C VAL A 166 -22.06 -1.42 -6.86
N ILE A 167 -22.50 -0.34 -7.53
CA ILE A 167 -23.24 -0.44 -8.79
C ILE A 167 -22.38 -1.08 -9.89
N SER A 168 -21.12 -0.64 -10.00
CA SER A 168 -20.15 -1.17 -10.94
C SER A 168 -19.90 -2.65 -10.67
N ALA A 169 -19.58 -2.98 -9.42
CA ALA A 169 -19.35 -4.33 -8.95
C ALA A 169 -20.55 -5.26 -9.21
N SER A 170 -21.76 -4.83 -8.88
CA SER A 170 -22.96 -5.67 -9.06
C SER A 170 -23.39 -5.86 -10.52
N GLY A 171 -22.75 -5.18 -11.48
CA GLY A 171 -23.15 -5.18 -12.89
C GLY A 171 -24.55 -4.62 -13.14
N LEU A 172 -25.15 -3.94 -12.13
CA LEU A 172 -26.55 -3.53 -12.16
C LEU A 172 -26.81 -2.55 -13.31
N THR A 173 -25.92 -1.58 -13.51
CA THR A 173 -26.05 -0.55 -14.56
C THR A 173 -26.04 -1.15 -15.95
N ALA A 174 -25.10 -2.05 -16.27
CA ALA A 174 -25.06 -2.68 -17.59
C ALA A 174 -26.35 -3.47 -17.89
N ALA A 175 -26.87 -4.21 -16.90
CA ALA A 175 -28.09 -4.99 -17.05
C ALA A 175 -29.37 -4.12 -17.15
N LEU A 176 -29.39 -3.00 -16.43
CA LEU A 176 -30.53 -2.07 -16.39
C LEU A 176 -30.54 -1.11 -17.57
N ASP A 177 -29.40 -0.53 -17.94
CA ASP A 177 -29.29 0.38 -19.09
C ASP A 177 -29.49 -0.37 -20.41
N THR A 178 -29.07 -1.64 -20.52
CA THR A 178 -29.41 -2.47 -21.70
C THR A 178 -30.93 -2.62 -21.87
N LYS A 179 -31.66 -2.83 -20.76
CA LYS A 179 -33.14 -2.96 -20.80
C LYS A 179 -33.85 -1.63 -20.98
N LEU A 180 -33.30 -0.54 -20.47
CA LEU A 180 -33.90 0.78 -20.58
C LEU A 180 -33.57 1.49 -21.90
N ALA A 181 -32.43 1.17 -22.52
CA ALA A 181 -32.06 1.64 -23.85
C ALA A 181 -33.07 1.18 -24.92
N GLU A 182 -33.70 0.02 -24.74
CA GLU A 182 -34.83 -0.42 -25.59
C GLU A 182 -36.04 0.54 -25.52
N SER A 183 -36.10 1.37 -24.47
CA SER A 183 -37.16 2.35 -24.21
C SER A 183 -36.69 3.81 -24.25
N ASP A 184 -35.46 4.08 -24.72
CA ASP A 184 -34.84 5.42 -24.75
C ASP A 184 -34.78 6.09 -23.36
N LEU A 185 -34.70 5.27 -22.31
CA LEU A 185 -34.56 5.67 -20.91
C LEU A 185 -33.14 5.32 -20.44
N MET A 186 -32.60 6.14 -19.53
CA MET A 186 -31.34 5.87 -18.83
C MET A 186 -31.61 5.94 -17.33
N LEU A 187 -31.10 4.98 -16.56
CA LEU A 187 -31.25 4.99 -15.10
C LEU A 187 -30.28 5.95 -14.43
N SER A 188 -29.16 6.23 -15.10
CA SER A 188 -28.15 7.21 -14.70
C SER A 188 -28.80 8.59 -14.50
N GLY A 189 -28.98 9.00 -13.24
CA GLY A 189 -29.60 10.28 -12.86
C GLY A 189 -30.95 10.18 -12.13
N TYR A 190 -31.54 8.99 -12.02
CA TYR A 190 -32.76 8.75 -11.22
C TYR A 190 -32.53 7.88 -9.98
N VAL A 191 -31.34 7.28 -9.87
CA VAL A 191 -30.91 6.53 -8.70
C VAL A 191 -30.24 7.49 -7.73
N ASP A 192 -30.67 7.45 -6.47
CA ASP A 192 -29.99 8.11 -5.36
C ASP A 192 -28.80 7.23 -4.96
N VAL A 193 -27.67 7.45 -5.64
CA VAL A 193 -26.46 6.64 -5.49
C VAL A 193 -25.79 6.86 -4.14
N GLU A 194 -25.81 8.09 -3.64
CA GLU A 194 -25.32 8.43 -2.30
C GLU A 194 -26.04 7.61 -1.23
N ARG A 195 -27.38 7.59 -1.28
CA ARG A 195 -28.15 6.79 -0.33
C ARG A 195 -27.86 5.30 -0.46
N LEU A 196 -27.74 4.78 -1.67
CA LEU A 196 -27.37 3.38 -1.90
C LEU A 196 -26.02 3.07 -1.26
N GLY A 197 -25.00 3.88 -1.51
CA GLY A 197 -23.67 3.68 -0.97
C GLY A 197 -23.64 3.74 0.55
N SER A 198 -24.35 4.69 1.16
CA SER A 198 -24.48 4.77 2.62
C SER A 198 -25.14 3.50 3.22
N GLU A 199 -26.22 3.00 2.61
CA GLU A 199 -26.90 1.78 3.06
C GLU A 199 -26.03 0.52 2.84
N CYS A 200 -25.30 0.44 1.72
CA CYS A 200 -24.36 -0.64 1.45
C CYS A 200 -23.16 -0.62 2.39
N ALA A 201 -22.52 0.54 2.62
CA ALA A 201 -21.38 0.65 3.52
C ALA A 201 -21.71 0.17 4.94
N MET A 202 -22.92 0.46 5.43
CA MET A 202 -23.41 -0.07 6.71
C MET A 202 -23.57 -1.59 6.70
N ASN A 203 -24.08 -2.18 5.61
CA ASN A 203 -24.28 -3.62 5.50
C ASN A 203 -22.97 -4.39 5.30
N ASP A 204 -22.06 -3.83 4.53
CA ASP A 204 -20.77 -4.42 4.17
C ASP A 204 -19.70 -4.18 5.26
N ASN A 205 -20.07 -3.44 6.31
CA ASN A 205 -19.19 -3.04 7.42
C ASN A 205 -17.93 -2.30 6.93
N VAL A 206 -18.14 -1.35 6.04
CA VAL A 206 -17.10 -0.53 5.44
C VAL A 206 -17.14 0.88 6.03
N GLU A 207 -16.00 1.55 6.09
CA GLU A 207 -15.92 2.99 6.28
C GLU A 207 -15.55 3.68 4.96
N THR A 208 -16.44 4.52 4.45
CA THR A 208 -16.20 5.30 3.23
C THR A 208 -15.38 6.54 3.53
N LEU A 209 -14.33 6.77 2.76
CA LEU A 209 -13.39 7.88 2.90
C LEU A 209 -13.25 8.62 1.56
N GLU A 210 -12.46 9.69 1.51
CA GLU A 210 -12.43 10.56 0.34
C GLU A 210 -11.78 9.87 -0.87
N SER A 211 -10.67 9.16 -0.65
CA SER A 211 -9.90 8.49 -1.70
C SER A 211 -10.28 7.02 -1.91
N GLY A 212 -10.98 6.43 -0.95
CA GLY A 212 -11.30 5.00 -0.95
C GLY A 212 -12.12 4.60 0.26
N TYR A 213 -12.05 3.34 0.63
CA TYR A 213 -12.85 2.80 1.71
C TYR A 213 -12.10 1.73 2.51
N TYR A 214 -12.36 1.68 3.81
CA TYR A 214 -11.74 0.76 4.77
C TYR A 214 -12.67 -0.38 5.14
N MET A 215 -12.20 -1.62 5.05
CA MET A 215 -12.98 -2.83 5.32
C MET A 215 -12.81 -3.27 6.77
N LYS A 216 -13.74 -2.87 7.65
CA LYS A 216 -13.65 -3.11 9.11
C LYS A 216 -13.86 -4.57 9.51
N ASN A 217 -14.19 -5.44 8.58
CA ASN A 217 -14.38 -6.88 8.77
C ASN A 217 -13.12 -7.69 8.49
N LEU A 218 -12.07 -7.10 7.93
CA LEU A 218 -10.80 -7.76 7.64
C LEU A 218 -9.76 -7.35 8.67
N GLU A 219 -8.96 -8.32 9.13
CA GLU A 219 -7.85 -8.05 10.04
C GLU A 219 -6.64 -7.52 9.25
N PRO A 220 -5.99 -6.43 9.69
CA PRO A 220 -4.81 -5.91 9.02
C PRO A 220 -3.62 -6.87 9.11
N ASP A 221 -2.95 -7.12 7.97
CA ASP A 221 -1.68 -7.86 7.91
C ASP A 221 -0.49 -6.89 7.95
N VAL A 222 -0.35 -6.19 9.07
CA VAL A 222 0.74 -5.23 9.29
C VAL A 222 1.41 -5.44 10.64
N ASP A 223 2.74 -5.33 10.67
CA ASP A 223 3.52 -5.40 11.90
C ASP A 223 4.24 -4.05 12.15
N PRO A 224 3.95 -3.33 13.25
CA PRO A 224 4.59 -2.05 13.59
C PRO A 224 6.12 -2.16 13.77
N GLY A 225 6.65 -3.36 13.99
CA GLY A 225 8.06 -3.64 14.16
C GLY A 225 8.74 -4.35 12.98
N ARG A 226 8.05 -4.53 11.84
CA ARG A 226 8.53 -5.36 10.72
C ARG A 226 9.91 -4.98 10.22
N TYR A 227 10.14 -3.68 10.02
CA TYR A 227 11.39 -3.13 9.55
C TYR A 227 12.07 -2.34 10.66
N SER A 228 13.34 -2.66 10.91
CA SER A 228 14.20 -1.83 11.74
C SER A 228 14.42 -0.44 11.13
N ARG A 229 14.84 0.54 11.94
CA ARG A 229 15.17 1.90 11.45
C ARG A 229 16.22 1.87 10.34
N ALA A 230 17.25 1.04 10.49
CA ALA A 230 18.31 0.90 9.49
C ALA A 230 17.76 0.32 8.18
N GLU A 231 16.86 -0.67 8.26
CA GLU A 231 16.20 -1.24 7.07
C GLU A 231 15.27 -0.23 6.40
N LEU A 232 14.44 0.48 7.17
CA LEU A 232 13.58 1.56 6.64
C LEU A 232 14.42 2.61 5.91
N ARG A 233 15.51 3.08 6.54
CA ARG A 233 16.44 4.04 5.91
C ARG A 233 17.03 3.47 4.64
N GLY A 234 17.51 2.23 4.67
CA GLY A 234 18.05 1.54 3.49
C GLY A 234 17.03 1.44 2.35
N LEU A 235 15.77 1.06 2.65
CA LEU A 235 14.69 1.01 1.66
C LEU A 235 14.41 2.38 1.03
N LEU A 236 14.41 3.43 1.85
CA LEU A 236 14.16 4.81 1.42
C LEU A 236 15.34 5.37 0.62
N ASP A 237 16.59 5.00 0.93
CA ASP A 237 17.83 5.47 0.30
C ASP A 237 18.22 4.69 -0.97
N ASP A 238 18.15 3.36 -0.96
CA ASP A 238 18.57 2.52 -2.10
C ASP A 238 17.60 2.63 -3.27
N ARG A 239 16.30 2.80 -3.00
CA ARG A 239 15.29 2.99 -4.05
C ARG A 239 15.18 4.43 -4.55
N SER A 240 15.68 5.42 -3.80
CA SER A 240 15.90 6.77 -4.34
C SER A 240 17.16 6.82 -5.22
N ARG A 241 18.23 6.08 -4.89
CA ARG A 241 19.41 5.89 -5.77
C ARG A 241 19.12 5.14 -7.06
N GLN A 242 18.18 4.17 -7.07
CA GLN A 242 17.74 3.52 -8.31
C GLN A 242 17.06 4.48 -9.30
N ARG A 243 16.62 5.66 -8.84
CA ARG A 243 15.95 6.68 -9.67
C ARG A 243 16.86 7.85 -10.06
N ASP A 244 17.87 8.18 -9.23
CA ASP A 244 18.88 9.21 -9.53
C ASP A 244 20.11 8.68 -10.27
N ALA A 245 20.31 7.36 -10.32
CA ALA A 245 21.14 6.79 -11.37
C ALA A 245 20.52 7.21 -12.71
N PRO A 246 21.27 7.81 -13.65
CA PRO A 246 20.75 7.97 -15.00
C PRO A 246 20.29 6.57 -15.40
N THR A 247 19.00 6.42 -15.66
CA THR A 247 18.43 5.17 -16.12
C THR A 247 19.40 4.69 -17.17
N PRO A 248 20.09 3.55 -17.00
CA PRO A 248 20.72 2.97 -18.15
C PRO A 248 19.56 2.85 -19.10
N ASP A 249 19.70 3.47 -20.26
CA ASP A 249 18.88 3.24 -21.43
C ASP A 249 19.08 1.77 -21.84
N ARG A 250 18.67 0.88 -20.95
CA ARG A 250 18.37 -0.52 -21.17
C ARG A 250 16.87 -0.52 -21.30
N GLY A 251 16.42 0.04 -22.42
CA GLY A 251 15.18 -0.37 -23.02
C GLY A 251 15.18 -1.89 -23.07
N MET A 252 14.40 -2.49 -22.18
CA MET A 252 13.56 -3.56 -22.67
C MET A 252 12.46 -2.81 -23.42
N ASP A 253 12.61 -2.71 -24.74
CA ASP A 253 11.61 -2.12 -25.61
C ASP A 253 10.32 -2.91 -25.40
N LEU A 254 9.41 -2.39 -24.57
CA LEU A 254 8.01 -2.81 -24.61
C LEU A 254 7.61 -2.70 -26.09
N PRO A 255 7.11 -3.80 -26.71
CA PRO A 255 6.70 -3.74 -28.09
C PRO A 255 5.75 -2.56 -28.30
N GLU A 256 5.91 -1.81 -29.40
CA GLU A 256 5.12 -0.57 -29.62
C GLU A 256 3.61 -0.80 -29.49
N TYR A 257 3.13 -2.00 -29.81
CA TYR A 257 1.72 -2.37 -29.70
C TYR A 257 1.21 -2.59 -28.26
N TRP A 258 2.08 -2.67 -27.25
CA TRP A 258 1.69 -2.72 -25.83
C TRP A 258 1.57 -1.32 -25.23
N ARG A 259 2.41 -0.37 -25.68
CA ARG A 259 2.47 1.00 -25.14
C ARG A 259 1.20 1.82 -25.36
N GLU A 260 0.33 1.41 -26.27
CA GLU A 260 -0.95 2.06 -26.54
C GLU A 260 -2.13 1.43 -25.78
N SER A 261 -1.90 0.31 -25.07
CA SER A 261 -2.97 -0.53 -24.50
C SER A 261 -3.20 -0.35 -22.99
N PHE A 262 -2.25 0.24 -22.26
CA PHE A 262 -2.32 0.37 -20.80
C PHE A 262 -1.49 1.56 -20.29
N GLU A 263 -1.73 1.95 -19.04
CA GLU A 263 -1.15 3.16 -18.44
C GLU A 263 0.28 2.91 -17.92
N ARG A 264 1.01 3.99 -17.62
CA ARG A 264 2.37 3.88 -17.08
C ARG A 264 2.46 3.17 -15.72
N GLU A 265 1.36 3.14 -14.99
CA GLU A 265 1.23 2.51 -13.67
C GLU A 265 1.25 0.99 -13.77
N ASP A 266 0.86 0.42 -14.91
CA ASP A 266 0.83 -1.03 -15.16
C ASP A 266 2.18 -1.59 -15.64
N TYR A 267 3.19 -0.72 -15.80
CA TYR A 267 4.51 -1.09 -16.31
C TYR A 267 5.27 -2.11 -15.43
N PRO A 268 5.13 -2.12 -14.09
CA PRO A 268 5.71 -3.17 -13.26
C PRO A 268 5.15 -4.55 -13.62
N LEU A 269 3.83 -4.69 -13.71
CA LEU A 269 3.16 -5.95 -14.11
C LEU A 269 3.53 -6.34 -15.54
N ALA A 270 3.49 -5.39 -16.48
CA ALA A 270 3.85 -5.64 -17.88
C ALA A 270 5.29 -6.15 -18.06
N ARG A 271 6.22 -5.66 -17.21
CA ARG A 271 7.60 -6.14 -17.20
C ARG A 271 7.73 -7.54 -16.62
N GLU A 272 6.91 -7.86 -15.62
CA GLU A 272 6.85 -9.19 -15.02
C GLU A 272 6.34 -10.20 -16.04
N VAL A 273 5.23 -9.92 -16.71
CA VAL A 273 4.69 -10.73 -17.81
C VAL A 273 5.74 -10.96 -18.90
N LEU A 274 6.42 -9.91 -19.36
CA LEU A 274 7.48 -10.04 -20.38
C LEU A 274 8.70 -10.82 -19.90
N ALA A 275 9.05 -10.74 -18.62
CA ALA A 275 10.17 -11.51 -18.07
C ALA A 275 9.91 -13.02 -18.08
N HIS A 276 8.64 -13.41 -18.14
CA HIS A 276 8.17 -14.79 -18.18
C HIS A 276 7.60 -15.22 -19.55
N ASP A 277 7.93 -14.47 -20.62
CA ASP A 277 7.46 -14.72 -22.00
C ASP A 277 5.92 -14.71 -22.16
N GLY A 278 5.22 -14.00 -21.27
CA GLY A 278 3.76 -13.88 -21.27
C GLY A 278 3.20 -12.95 -22.36
N SER A 279 1.93 -13.13 -22.64
CA SER A 279 1.15 -12.44 -23.67
C SER A 279 0.44 -11.20 -23.14
N LEU A 280 -0.15 -10.38 -24.04
CA LEU A 280 -0.94 -9.22 -23.63
C LEU A 280 -2.20 -9.65 -22.88
N LEU A 281 -2.76 -10.82 -23.22
CA LEU A 281 -3.89 -11.40 -22.51
C LEU A 281 -3.51 -11.77 -21.07
N ASP A 282 -2.29 -12.23 -20.86
CA ASP A 282 -1.76 -12.59 -19.53
C ASP A 282 -1.63 -11.32 -18.69
N LEU A 283 -1.16 -10.21 -19.29
CA LEU A 283 -1.14 -8.90 -18.65
C LEU A 283 -2.55 -8.42 -18.30
N ASP A 284 -3.50 -8.47 -19.22
CA ASP A 284 -4.90 -8.06 -18.98
C ASP A 284 -5.52 -8.87 -17.84
N THR A 285 -5.24 -10.19 -17.80
CA THR A 285 -5.72 -11.10 -16.76
C THR A 285 -5.08 -10.81 -15.41
N MET A 286 -3.76 -10.63 -15.35
CA MET A 286 -3.06 -10.26 -14.13
C MET A 286 -3.51 -8.89 -13.59
N MET A 287 -3.78 -7.93 -14.47
CA MET A 287 -4.36 -6.64 -14.09
C MET A 287 -5.77 -6.80 -13.52
N ALA A 288 -6.60 -7.66 -14.12
CA ALA A 288 -7.94 -7.94 -13.63
C ALA A 288 -7.91 -8.62 -12.24
N ILE A 289 -7.01 -9.59 -12.04
CA ILE A 289 -6.77 -10.23 -10.73
C ILE A 289 -6.29 -9.21 -9.70
N ALA A 290 -5.31 -8.35 -10.07
CA ALA A 290 -4.78 -7.32 -9.19
C ALA A 290 -5.85 -6.30 -8.77
N ARG A 291 -6.84 -6.02 -9.62
CA ARG A 291 -8.00 -5.18 -9.25
C ARG A 291 -8.90 -5.85 -8.22
N VAL A 292 -9.08 -7.18 -8.31
CA VAL A 292 -9.94 -7.93 -7.38
C VAL A 292 -9.25 -8.20 -6.04
N LEU A 293 -7.97 -8.56 -6.04
CA LEU A 293 -7.21 -8.94 -4.83
C LEU A 293 -6.28 -7.84 -4.30
N GLY A 294 -6.14 -6.72 -5.01
CA GLY A 294 -5.24 -5.62 -4.66
C GLY A 294 -3.78 -5.84 -5.04
N SER A 295 -3.38 -7.06 -5.42
CA SER A 295 -2.07 -7.38 -5.99
C SER A 295 -2.10 -8.69 -6.79
N CYS A 296 -1.17 -8.86 -7.72
CA CYS A 296 -0.98 -10.10 -8.47
C CYS A 296 0.49 -10.18 -8.90
N ASP A 297 1.15 -11.29 -8.60
CA ASP A 297 2.47 -11.64 -9.10
C ASP A 297 2.37 -12.82 -10.09
N TRP A 298 3.42 -13.05 -10.87
CA TRP A 298 3.43 -14.10 -11.89
C TRP A 298 3.20 -15.50 -11.30
N ASP A 299 3.80 -15.79 -10.15
CA ASP A 299 3.74 -17.11 -9.52
C ASP A 299 2.30 -17.44 -9.10
N PHE A 300 1.57 -16.47 -8.55
CA PHE A 300 0.16 -16.64 -8.23
C PHE A 300 -0.71 -16.74 -9.49
N TYR A 301 -0.46 -15.91 -10.50
CA TYR A 301 -1.17 -15.96 -11.77
C TYR A 301 -1.03 -17.33 -12.45
N GLU A 302 0.19 -17.86 -12.57
CA GLU A 302 0.47 -19.16 -13.17
C GLU A 302 -0.20 -20.30 -12.38
N TYR A 303 -0.21 -20.21 -11.05
CA TYR A 303 -0.94 -21.16 -10.20
C TYR A 303 -2.45 -21.10 -10.46
N ALA A 304 -3.02 -19.90 -10.45
CA ALA A 304 -4.45 -19.70 -10.65
C ALA A 304 -4.89 -20.17 -12.05
N ASP A 305 -4.10 -19.90 -13.09
CA ASP A 305 -4.40 -20.31 -14.47
C ASP A 305 -4.32 -21.84 -14.64
N GLY A 306 -3.43 -22.49 -13.89
CA GLY A 306 -3.30 -23.94 -13.87
C GLY A 306 -4.42 -24.66 -13.10
N GLU A 307 -4.90 -24.08 -12.00
CA GLU A 307 -5.86 -24.72 -11.09
C GLU A 307 -7.32 -24.33 -11.36
N TYR A 308 -7.56 -23.11 -11.86
CA TYR A 308 -8.91 -22.68 -12.21
C TYR A 308 -9.32 -23.24 -13.56
N SER A 309 -10.39 -24.04 -13.57
CA SER A 309 -10.85 -24.71 -14.79
C SER A 309 -11.57 -23.81 -15.80
N GLY A 310 -11.90 -22.57 -15.40
CA GLY A 310 -12.59 -21.58 -16.24
C GLY A 310 -11.64 -20.52 -16.80
N ASP A 311 -12.19 -19.54 -17.49
CA ASP A 311 -11.43 -18.37 -17.95
C ASP A 311 -11.26 -17.39 -16.77
N LEU A 312 -10.02 -17.14 -16.35
CA LEU A 312 -9.71 -16.24 -15.24
C LEU A 312 -10.09 -14.79 -15.53
N LEU A 313 -9.98 -14.35 -16.78
CA LEU A 313 -10.37 -13.00 -17.15
C LEU A 313 -11.90 -12.87 -17.08
N GLU A 314 -12.63 -13.87 -17.58
CA GLU A 314 -14.10 -13.92 -17.45
C GLU A 314 -14.54 -13.99 -15.97
N LEU A 315 -13.79 -14.72 -15.13
CA LEU A 315 -14.01 -14.74 -13.68
C LEU A 315 -13.81 -13.36 -13.06
N CYS A 316 -12.73 -12.65 -13.42
CA CYS A 316 -12.48 -11.30 -12.92
C CYS A 316 -13.50 -10.27 -13.42
N GLU A 317 -14.10 -10.51 -14.59
CA GLU A 317 -15.19 -9.71 -15.16
C GLU A 317 -16.59 -10.14 -14.67
N SER A 318 -16.67 -11.20 -13.87
CA SER A 318 -17.91 -11.66 -13.23
C SER A 318 -18.30 -10.78 -12.03
N THR A 319 -19.18 -11.25 -11.16
CA THR A 319 -19.53 -10.48 -9.94
C THR A 319 -18.33 -10.43 -8.99
N PRO A 320 -17.94 -9.28 -8.42
CA PRO A 320 -16.77 -9.17 -7.55
C PRO A 320 -16.83 -10.04 -6.30
N ILE A 321 -18.04 -10.40 -5.84
CA ILE A 321 -18.20 -11.37 -4.76
C ILE A 321 -17.75 -12.77 -5.22
N GLU A 322 -18.16 -13.20 -6.41
CA GLU A 322 -17.77 -14.49 -6.98
C GLU A 322 -16.29 -14.51 -7.35
N ALA A 323 -15.81 -13.46 -8.02
CA ALA A 323 -14.40 -13.29 -8.34
C ALA A 323 -13.52 -13.26 -7.09
N SER A 324 -13.88 -12.48 -6.06
CA SER A 324 -13.12 -12.39 -4.81
C SER A 324 -13.16 -13.68 -4.00
N GLN A 325 -14.30 -14.40 -3.98
CA GLN A 325 -14.41 -15.69 -3.29
C GLN A 325 -13.55 -16.77 -3.96
N GLU A 326 -13.63 -16.89 -5.27
CA GLU A 326 -12.89 -17.91 -6.02
C GLU A 326 -11.39 -17.57 -6.09
N LEU A 327 -11.03 -16.32 -6.39
CA LEU A 327 -9.62 -15.90 -6.40
C LEU A 327 -9.02 -15.89 -4.99
N GLY A 328 -9.80 -15.54 -3.96
CA GLY A 328 -9.36 -15.65 -2.56
C GLY A 328 -9.12 -17.10 -2.16
N TYR A 329 -10.00 -18.02 -2.54
CA TYR A 329 -9.81 -19.46 -2.32
C TYR A 329 -8.57 -19.99 -3.03
N LEU A 330 -8.35 -19.60 -4.29
CA LEU A 330 -7.15 -19.95 -5.06
C LEU A 330 -5.89 -19.37 -4.42
N HIS A 331 -5.95 -18.14 -3.91
CA HIS A 331 -4.84 -17.50 -3.23
C HIS A 331 -4.47 -18.19 -1.91
N ASP A 332 -5.46 -18.57 -1.09
CA ASP A 332 -5.22 -19.36 0.12
C ASP A 332 -4.62 -20.73 -0.20
N CYS A 333 -5.09 -21.37 -1.28
CA CYS A 333 -4.55 -22.64 -1.76
C CYS A 333 -3.12 -22.50 -2.30
N TYR A 334 -2.82 -21.41 -3.02
CA TYR A 334 -1.48 -21.05 -3.46
C TYR A 334 -0.52 -20.87 -2.28
N LEU A 335 -0.92 -20.13 -1.24
CA LEU A 335 -0.10 -19.93 -0.04
C LEU A 335 0.15 -21.25 0.68
N ALA A 336 -0.88 -22.10 0.85
CA ALA A 336 -0.73 -23.42 1.45
C ALA A 336 0.16 -24.37 0.61
N ALA A 337 0.09 -24.29 -0.72
CA ALA A 337 0.96 -25.02 -1.63
C ALA A 337 2.42 -24.53 -1.53
N ARG A 338 2.62 -23.23 -1.37
CA ARG A 338 3.95 -22.61 -1.22
C ARG A 338 4.59 -22.97 0.13
N GLU A 339 3.81 -23.01 1.21
CA GLU A 339 4.27 -23.47 2.53
C GLU A 339 4.61 -24.95 2.56
N SER A 340 3.82 -25.80 1.89
CA SER A 340 4.10 -27.24 1.79
C SER A 340 5.31 -27.55 0.90
N HIS A 341 5.57 -26.75 -0.14
CA HIS A 341 6.82 -26.81 -0.91
C HIS A 341 8.03 -26.26 -0.15
N ALA A 342 7.85 -25.26 0.74
CA ALA A 342 8.91 -24.79 1.64
C ALA A 342 9.23 -25.79 2.77
N ALA A 343 8.27 -26.61 3.19
CA ALA A 343 8.45 -27.67 4.19
C ALA A 343 9.13 -28.94 3.63
N CYS A 344 9.20 -29.11 2.31
CA CYS A 344 10.01 -30.14 1.66
C CYS A 344 11.36 -29.57 1.23
N ASP A 345 12.25 -29.30 2.18
CA ASP A 345 13.68 -29.21 1.83
C ASP A 345 14.15 -30.61 1.39
N PRO A 346 14.55 -30.83 0.12
CA PRO A 346 15.11 -32.10 -0.31
C PRO A 346 16.45 -32.41 0.38
N ALA A 347 17.03 -31.46 1.12
CA ALA A 347 18.22 -31.63 1.96
C ALA A 347 17.92 -31.91 3.45
N ASP A 348 16.66 -31.95 3.90
CA ASP A 348 16.34 -32.29 5.28
C ASP A 348 16.61 -33.79 5.55
N PRO A 349 17.56 -34.14 6.44
CA PRO A 349 17.89 -35.54 6.75
C PRO A 349 16.75 -36.31 7.42
N THR A 350 15.70 -35.65 7.91
CA THR A 350 14.50 -36.33 8.46
C THR A 350 13.63 -36.97 7.38
N ASN A 351 13.68 -36.49 6.13
CA ASN A 351 12.96 -37.06 4.99
C ASN A 351 13.53 -38.41 4.49
N LEU A 352 14.71 -38.82 4.98
CA LEU A 352 15.33 -40.12 4.68
C LEU A 352 15.04 -41.22 5.72
N ALA A 353 14.31 -40.92 6.80
CA ALA A 353 14.07 -41.86 7.89
C ALA A 353 12.89 -42.84 7.66
N GLY A 354 12.11 -42.68 6.59
CA GLY A 354 10.88 -43.46 6.34
C GLY A 354 11.03 -44.70 5.44
N ALA A 355 12.17 -44.91 4.77
CA ALA A 355 12.29 -45.89 3.70
C ALA A 355 13.39 -46.95 3.94
N ALA A 356 13.47 -47.52 5.14
CA ALA A 356 14.23 -48.75 5.37
C ALA A 356 13.80 -49.46 6.66
N THR A 357 12.75 -50.29 6.59
CA THR A 357 12.60 -51.54 7.39
C THR A 357 11.28 -52.25 7.05
N THR A 358 11.23 -52.91 5.90
CA THR A 358 10.33 -54.06 5.70
C THR A 358 11.15 -55.25 5.21
N GLY A 359 11.83 -55.85 6.18
CA GLY A 359 12.46 -57.15 6.02
C GLY A 359 12.37 -57.87 7.35
N ASP A 360 11.27 -58.58 7.58
CA ASP A 360 11.24 -59.65 8.57
C ASP A 360 10.81 -60.96 7.88
N PRO A 361 11.59 -62.05 7.98
CA PRO A 361 11.31 -63.32 7.35
C PRO A 361 10.65 -64.31 8.32
N ALA A 362 9.46 -64.81 7.97
CA ALA A 362 8.89 -66.11 8.33
C ALA A 362 7.42 -66.12 7.84
N THR A 363 6.86 -67.11 7.15
CA THR A 363 6.99 -68.56 7.32
C THR A 363 6.29 -69.28 6.15
N ARG A 364 6.84 -70.44 5.77
CA ARG A 364 6.37 -71.51 4.87
C ARG A 364 6.82 -71.49 3.41
#